data_AF-A0AAV5TAF9-F1
#
_entry.id   AF-A0AAV5TAF9-F1
#
_cell.length_a   1.000
_cell.length_b   1.000
_cell.length_c   1.000
_cell.angle_alpha   90.00
_cell.angle_beta   90.00
_cell.angle_gamma   90.00
#
_symmetry.space_group_name_H-M   'P 1'
#
loop_
_entity.id
_entity.type
_entity.pdbx_description
1 polymer ?
#
loop_
_entity_poly.entity_id
_entity_poly.type
_entity_poly.pdbx_seq_one_letter_code
_entity_poly.pdbx_strand_id
1 'polypeptide(L)'
;TIMGNSTDLRFGWQFESANGLDLVHNLTTFIDIFCTFPVHFWVITILTLKPNVLRRDIRLSYLADQVTMILYGLVMCIFLKPYPIFPWPGLYCAGITCQLEIDQRLISVI
;
A
#
# COMPACT_ATOMS: atom_id res chain seq x y z
N THR A 1 33.62 -26.20 3.11
CA THR A 1 34.01 -24.87 2.59
C THR A 1 33.54 -24.82 1.15
N ILE A 2 32.41 -24.20 0.82
CA ILE A 2 32.27 -22.77 0.53
C ILE A 2 30.81 -22.39 0.84
N MET A 3 30.58 -21.63 1.92
CA MET A 3 29.35 -20.86 2.12
C MET A 3 29.56 -19.55 1.38
N GLY A 4 28.98 -19.43 0.18
CA GLY A 4 28.96 -18.18 -0.58
C GLY A 4 28.17 -17.14 0.22
N ASN A 5 28.86 -16.11 0.66
CA ASN A 5 28.30 -14.99 1.40
C ASN A 5 27.50 -14.12 0.43
N SER A 6 26.20 -14.37 0.30
CA SER A 6 25.27 -13.69 -0.63
C SER A 6 24.90 -12.26 -0.22
N THR A 7 25.69 -11.61 0.65
CA THR A 7 25.39 -10.29 1.21
C THR A 7 25.93 -9.13 0.37
N ASP A 8 26.52 -9.40 -0.80
CA ASP A 8 27.25 -8.39 -1.57
C ASP A 8 26.58 -7.95 -2.89
N LEU A 9 25.24 -7.90 -2.92
CA LEU A 9 24.51 -7.06 -3.88
C LEU A 9 24.46 -5.60 -3.41
N ARG A 10 25.60 -5.06 -2.95
CA ARG A 10 25.68 -3.85 -2.12
C ARG A 10 26.33 -2.66 -2.83
N PHE A 11 26.07 -2.48 -4.11
CA PHE A 11 26.38 -1.22 -4.81
C PHE A 11 25.11 -0.73 -5.52
N GLY A 12 24.52 0.36 -5.01
CA GLY A 12 23.30 1.00 -5.53
C GLY A 12 22.13 1.00 -4.55
N TRP A 13 21.89 -0.13 -3.87
CA TRP A 13 20.70 -0.34 -3.03
C TRP A 13 20.58 0.66 -1.86
N GLN A 14 21.67 0.93 -1.12
CA GLN A 14 21.58 1.81 0.06
C GLN A 14 21.39 3.30 -0.29
N PHE A 15 21.81 3.75 -1.47
CA PHE A 15 21.65 5.16 -1.85
C PHE A 15 20.27 5.42 -2.46
N GLU A 16 19.76 4.49 -3.28
CA GLU A 16 18.39 4.55 -3.81
C GLU A 16 17.35 4.28 -2.73
N SER A 17 17.58 3.29 -1.85
CA SER A 17 16.66 2.99 -0.74
C SER A 17 16.67 4.07 0.34
N ALA A 18 17.85 4.58 0.77
CA ALA A 18 17.90 5.41 1.98
C ALA A 18 17.30 6.81 1.81
N ASN A 19 17.28 7.39 0.60
CA ASN A 19 16.91 8.81 0.45
C ASN A 19 15.91 9.10 -0.67
N GLY A 20 15.93 8.36 -1.79
CA GLY A 20 15.08 8.67 -2.94
C GLY A 20 13.74 7.95 -2.90
N LEU A 21 13.79 6.61 -2.92
CA LEU A 21 12.60 5.77 -3.01
C LEU A 21 11.75 5.83 -1.73
N ASP A 22 12.39 5.85 -0.56
CA ASP A 22 11.68 5.95 0.71
C ASP A 22 10.98 7.31 0.88
N LEU A 23 11.60 8.39 0.38
CA LEU A 23 10.99 9.72 0.41
C LEU A 23 9.78 9.78 -0.53
N VAL A 24 9.94 9.33 -1.79
CA VAL A 24 8.86 9.28 -2.77
C VAL A 24 7.72 8.43 -2.22
N HIS A 25 8.02 7.24 -1.71
CA HIS A 25 7.01 6.35 -1.19
C HIS A 25 6.30 6.91 0.04
N ASN A 26 7.03 7.52 0.99
CA ASN A 26 6.40 8.16 2.16
C ASN A 26 5.55 9.37 1.75
N LEU A 27 5.98 10.16 0.75
CA LEU A 27 5.17 11.23 0.19
C LEU A 27 3.92 10.70 -0.50
N THR A 28 4.04 9.63 -1.30
CA THR A 28 2.91 8.99 -1.95
C THR A 28 1.95 8.43 -0.92
N THR A 29 2.41 7.73 0.11
CA THR A 29 1.57 7.25 1.22
C THR A 29 0.86 8.42 1.93
N PHE A 30 1.57 9.51 2.19
CA PHE A 30 0.98 10.68 2.84
C PHE A 30 -0.10 11.34 1.98
N ILE A 31 0.18 11.55 0.69
CA ILE A 31 -0.78 12.08 -0.27
C ILE A 31 -1.97 11.14 -0.41
N ASP A 32 -1.72 9.84 -0.51
CA ASP A 32 -2.77 8.85 -0.70
C ASP A 32 -3.70 8.81 0.50
N ILE A 33 -3.18 8.77 1.73
CA ILE A 33 -3.99 8.91 2.96
C ILE A 33 -4.74 10.25 2.96
N PHE A 34 -4.05 11.36 2.73
CA PHE A 34 -4.64 12.69 2.87
C PHE A 34 -5.67 13.00 1.77
N CYS A 35 -5.58 12.40 0.60
CA CYS A 35 -6.55 12.58 -0.49
C CYS A 35 -7.68 11.55 -0.43
N THR A 36 -7.37 10.29 -0.11
CA THR A 36 -8.33 9.17 -0.11
C THR A 36 -9.36 9.32 1.01
N PHE A 37 -8.95 9.70 2.22
CA PHE A 37 -9.88 9.85 3.34
C PHE A 37 -10.92 10.97 3.13
N PRO A 38 -10.54 12.23 2.78
CA PRO A 38 -11.52 13.29 2.55
C PRO A 38 -12.45 13.00 1.36
N VAL A 39 -11.92 12.42 0.27
CA VAL A 39 -12.73 12.12 -0.92
C VAL A 39 -13.78 11.07 -0.60
N HIS A 40 -13.40 9.93 -0.01
CA HIS A 40 -14.35 8.89 0.33
C HIS A 40 -15.33 9.35 1.42
N PHE A 41 -14.85 10.10 2.41
CA PHE A 41 -15.72 10.68 3.44
C PHE A 41 -16.75 11.66 2.85
N TRP A 42 -16.34 12.48 1.88
CA TRP A 42 -17.21 13.39 1.16
C TRP A 42 -18.29 12.66 0.38
N VAL A 43 -17.93 11.59 -0.34
CA VAL A 43 -18.87 10.73 -1.07
C VAL A 43 -19.89 10.11 -0.10
N ILE A 44 -19.44 9.54 1.02
CA ILE A 44 -20.32 8.97 2.05
C ILE A 44 -21.26 10.04 2.62
N THR A 45 -20.75 11.26 2.85
CA THR A 45 -21.55 12.39 3.35
C THR A 45 -22.64 12.80 2.36
N ILE A 46 -22.33 12.88 1.07
CA ILE A 46 -23.34 13.20 0.03
C ILE A 46 -24.40 12.10 -0.06
N LEU A 47 -24.00 10.82 -0.06
CA LEU A 47 -24.92 9.68 -0.15
C LEU A 47 -25.85 9.56 1.07
N THR A 48 -25.39 10.02 2.25
CA THR A 48 -26.20 10.03 3.47
C THR A 48 -27.15 11.23 3.53
N LEU A 49 -26.71 12.41 3.08
CA LEU A 49 -27.54 13.63 3.07
C LEU A 49 -28.64 13.64 2.00
N LYS A 50 -28.45 12.95 0.87
CA LYS A 50 -29.42 12.91 -0.25
C LYS A 50 -29.98 11.51 -0.52
N PRO A 51 -30.76 10.93 0.41
CA PRO A 51 -31.23 9.55 0.32
C PRO A 51 -32.22 9.29 -0.82
N ASN A 52 -32.89 10.32 -1.34
CA ASN A 52 -33.95 10.18 -2.35
C ASN A 52 -33.42 10.19 -3.79
N VAL A 53 -32.14 10.49 -4.01
CA VAL A 53 -31.53 10.58 -5.35
C VAL A 53 -31.21 9.19 -5.92
N LEU A 54 -30.98 8.20 -5.05
CA LEU A 54 -30.50 6.87 -5.44
C LEU A 54 -31.34 5.76 -4.81
N ARG A 55 -31.56 4.68 -5.57
CA ARG A 55 -32.24 3.47 -5.08
C ARG A 55 -31.44 2.86 -3.92
N ARG A 56 -32.14 2.37 -2.88
CA ARG A 56 -31.51 1.84 -1.65
C ARG A 56 -30.45 0.77 -1.91
N ASP A 57 -30.72 -0.16 -2.83
CA ASP A 57 -29.80 -1.26 -3.14
C ASP A 57 -28.47 -0.75 -3.71
N ILE A 58 -28.55 0.17 -4.67
CA ILE A 58 -27.38 0.78 -5.31
C ILE A 58 -26.58 1.58 -4.28
N ARG A 59 -27.26 2.29 -3.38
CA ARG A 59 -26.60 3.06 -2.31
C ARG A 59 -25.82 2.16 -1.35
N LEU A 60 -26.36 1.00 -0.98
CA LEU A 60 -25.67 0.03 -0.12
C LEU A 60 -24.42 -0.52 -0.80
N SER A 61 -24.51 -0.90 -2.08
CA SER A 61 -23.36 -1.33 -2.85
C SER A 61 -22.29 -0.24 -2.95
N TYR A 62 -22.70 1.01 -3.18
CA TYR A 62 -21.76 2.14 -3.24
C TYR A 62 -21.07 2.38 -1.90
N LEU A 63 -21.81 2.31 -0.78
CA LEU A 63 -21.23 2.51 0.54
C LEU A 63 -20.25 1.38 0.90
N ALA A 64 -20.58 0.14 0.54
CA ALA A 64 -19.68 -1.00 0.70
C ALA A 64 -18.41 -0.87 -0.15
N ASP A 65 -18.53 -0.38 -1.38
CA ASP A 65 -17.40 -0.11 -2.28
C ASP A 65 -16.46 0.95 -1.68
N GLN A 66 -17.00 2.08 -1.19
CA GLN A 66 -16.18 3.12 -0.57
C GLN A 66 -15.44 2.60 0.68
N VAL A 67 -16.08 1.79 1.51
CA VAL A 67 -15.43 1.15 2.66
C VAL A 67 -14.33 0.19 2.21
N THR A 68 -14.57 -0.58 1.15
CA THR A 68 -13.59 -1.52 0.60
C THR A 68 -12.36 -0.78 0.08
N MET A 69 -12.53 0.36 -0.60
CA MET A 69 -11.42 1.18 -1.10
C MET A 69 -10.57 1.75 0.04
N ILE A 70 -11.20 2.24 1.11
CA ILE A 70 -10.47 2.72 2.31
C ILE A 70 -9.68 1.58 2.95
N LEU A 71 -10.29 0.41 3.13
CA LEU A 71 -9.61 -0.76 3.69
C LEU A 71 -8.45 -1.22 2.81
N TYR A 72 -8.64 -1.27 1.49
CA TYR A 72 -7.61 -1.62 0.53
C TYR A 72 -6.42 -0.65 0.60
N GLY A 73 -6.69 0.66 0.64
CA GLY A 73 -5.67 1.68 0.80
C GLY A 73 -4.87 1.50 2.10
N LEU A 74 -5.53 1.22 3.23
CA LEU A 74 -4.86 0.92 4.50
C LEU A 74 -3.99 -0.33 4.42
N VAL A 75 -4.49 -1.40 3.82
CA VAL A 75 -3.76 -2.66 3.65
C VAL A 75 -2.52 -2.45 2.79
N MET A 76 -2.65 -1.78 1.65
CA MET A 76 -1.54 -1.58 0.73
C MET A 76 -0.54 -0.53 1.23
N CYS A 77 -0.98 0.55 1.87
CA CYS A 77 -0.09 1.63 2.32
C CYS A 77 0.59 1.36 3.66
N ILE A 78 -0.08 0.67 4.60
CA ILE A 78 0.42 0.48 5.98
C ILE A 78 0.86 -0.97 6.21
N PHE A 79 0.03 -1.93 5.84
CA PHE A 79 0.27 -3.33 6.20
C PHE A 79 1.28 -4.02 5.29
N LEU A 80 1.08 -3.97 3.97
CA LEU A 80 2.01 -4.57 3.00
C LEU A 80 3.10 -3.59 2.57
N LYS A 81 2.75 -2.37 2.16
CA LYS A 81 3.71 -1.39 1.63
C LYS A 81 4.63 -2.04 0.58
N PRO A 82 4.09 -2.50 -0.57
CA PRO A 82 4.87 -3.17 -1.59
C PRO A 82 5.74 -2.16 -2.36
N TYR A 83 6.98 -2.56 -2.65
CA TYR A 83 7.98 -1.80 -3.38
C TYR A 83 8.41 -2.60 -4.60
N PRO A 84 8.24 -2.08 -5.82
CA PRO A 84 8.86 -2.69 -6.99
C PRO A 84 10.37 -2.56 -6.88
N ILE A 85 11.07 -3.68 -6.92
CA ILE A 85 12.54 -3.71 -6.88
C ILE A 85 13.04 -3.48 -8.30
N PHE A 86 13.26 -2.24 -8.74
CA PHE A 86 13.93 -2.05 -10.03
C PHE A 86 15.40 -2.52 -9.94
N PRO A 87 15.99 -3.21 -10.94
CA PRO A 87 15.44 -3.73 -12.21
C PRO A 87 14.96 -5.19 -12.15
N TRP A 88 14.78 -5.78 -10.97
CA TRP A 88 14.39 -7.18 -10.80
C TRP A 88 12.86 -7.35 -10.77
N PRO A 89 12.29 -8.46 -11.26
CA PRO A 89 10.85 -8.71 -11.20
C PRO A 89 10.41 -9.16 -9.79
N GLY A 90 10.86 -8.47 -8.73
CA GLY A 90 10.56 -8.78 -7.34
C GLY A 90 9.79 -7.67 -6.66
N LEU A 91 8.86 -8.03 -5.79
CA LEU A 91 8.19 -7.13 -4.86
C LEU A 91 8.89 -7.22 -3.50
N TYR A 92 9.42 -6.09 -3.02
CA TYR A 92 9.90 -5.95 -1.65
C TYR A 92 8.75 -5.47 -0.77
N CYS A 93 8.63 -5.99 0.44
CA CYS A 93 7.57 -5.63 1.37
C CYS A 93 8.17 -4.94 2.59
N ALA A 94 7.76 -3.70 2.88
CA ALA A 94 8.27 -2.95 4.04
C ALA A 94 7.19 -2.57 5.08
N GLY A 95 5.97 -3.09 4.92
CA GLY A 95 4.86 -2.79 5.83
C GLY A 95 4.90 -3.62 7.11
N ILE A 96 3.97 -3.32 8.03
CA ILE A 96 3.93 -3.90 9.38
C ILE A 96 3.88 -5.45 9.34
N THR A 97 3.12 -6.03 8.41
CA THR A 97 2.99 -7.50 8.30
C THR A 97 4.27 -8.17 7.86
N CYS A 98 5.18 -7.43 7.23
CA CYS A 98 6.46 -7.92 6.73
C CYS A 98 7.62 -7.69 7.72
N GLN A 99 7.37 -6.93 8.80
CA GLN A 99 8.26 -6.79 9.96
C GLN A 99 7.94 -7.80 11.06
N LEU A 100 6.69 -8.26 11.14
CA LEU A 100 6.35 -9.49 11.84
C LEU A 100 7.07 -10.63 11.10
N GLU A 101 7.75 -11.50 11.83
CA GLU A 101 8.70 -12.56 11.44
C GLU A 101 8.16 -13.65 10.48
N ILE A 102 7.32 -13.28 9.52
CA ILE A 102 6.89 -14.09 8.39
C ILE A 102 8.07 -14.11 7.43
N ASP A 103 8.67 -15.28 7.30
CA ASP A 103 9.84 -15.58 6.46
C ASP A 103 9.79 -14.78 5.14
N GLN A 104 10.65 -13.76 5.01
CA GLN A 104 10.65 -12.79 3.90
C GLN A 104 10.86 -13.44 2.52
N ARG A 105 11.20 -14.73 2.49
CA ARG A 105 11.29 -15.56 1.29
C ARG A 105 9.94 -15.94 0.68
N LEU A 106 8.85 -15.92 1.45
CA LEU A 106 7.51 -16.25 0.95
C LEU A 106 6.86 -15.09 0.17
N ILE A 107 7.32 -13.86 0.38
CA ILE A 107 6.69 -12.65 -0.19
C ILE A 107 7.46 -12.15 -1.42
N SER A 108 8.74 -12.49 -1.58
CA SER A 108 9.57 -12.12 -2.74
C SER A 108 9.38 -13.04 -3.96
N VAL A 109 8.51 -14.05 -3.86
CA VAL A 109 8.19 -15.01 -4.94
C VAL A 109 6.71 -14.92 -5.27
N ILE A 110 6.27 -13.77 -5.78
CA ILE A 110 5.07 -13.63 -6.61
C ILE A 110 5.43 -12.71 -7.77
#